data_AF-A0A3A8S1I7-F1
#
_entry.id   AF-A0A3A8S1I7-F1
#
_cell.length_a   1.000
_cell.length_b   1.000
_cell.length_c   1.000
_cell.angle_alpha   90.00
_cell.angle_beta   90.00
_cell.angle_gamma   90.00
#
_symmetry.space_group_name_H-M   'P 1'
#
loop_
_entity.id
_entity.type
_entity.pdbx_description
1 polymer ?
#
loop_
_entity_poly.entity_id
_entity_poly.type
_entity_poly.pdbx_seq_one_letter_code
_entity_poly.pdbx_strand_id
1 'polypeptide(L)' 'MAGTDKRKQSLYFPEEMLKEIQEEANRQDRSLSWVVQQAWKIARDRIKSFPAVNDVTGDERTDPREERP' A
#
# COMPACT_ATOMS: atom_id res chain seq x y z
N MET A 1 -18.10 -16.19 -0.75
CA MET A 1 -17.00 -15.47 -1.43
C MET A 1 -17.12 -14.01 -1.06
N ALA A 2 -16.30 -13.51 -0.13
CA ALA A 2 -16.37 -12.12 0.28
C ALA A 2 -15.84 -11.26 -0.87
N GLY A 3 -16.74 -10.58 -1.57
CA GLY A 3 -16.35 -9.56 -2.54
C GLY A 3 -15.43 -8.58 -1.84
N THR A 4 -14.28 -8.29 -2.44
CA THR A 4 -13.36 -7.28 -1.91
C THR A 4 -14.08 -5.93 -1.89
N ASP A 5 -14.64 -5.57 -0.73
CA ASP A 5 -15.32 -4.29 -0.52
C ASP A 5 -14.33 -3.16 -0.78
N LYS A 6 -14.66 -2.30 -1.75
CA LYS A 6 -13.86 -1.11 -2.04
C LYS A 6 -13.98 -0.15 -0.86
N ARG A 7 -12.86 0.15 -0.20
CA ARG A 7 -12.79 1.15 0.88
C ARG A 7 -12.14 2.43 0.35
N LYS A 8 -12.79 3.58 0.57
CA LYS A 8 -12.22 4.89 0.25
C LYS A 8 -11.23 5.27 1.34
N GLN A 9 -9.98 5.54 0.96
CA GLN A 9 -8.92 6.01 1.85
C GLN A 9 -8.32 7.28 1.26
N SER A 10 -8.20 8.32 2.08
CA SER A 10 -7.44 9.53 1.75
C SER A 10 -5.97 9.30 2.10
N LEU A 11 -5.07 9.56 1.15
CA LEU A 11 -3.62 9.43 1.30
C LEU A 11 -2.96 10.73 0.84
N TYR A 12 -1.83 11.07 1.46
CA TYR A 12 -1.03 12.22 1.08
C TYR A 12 0.11 11.76 0.18
N PHE A 13 0.29 12.44 -0.94
CA PHE A 13 1.37 12.21 -1.89
C PHE A 13 2.12 13.52 -2.13
N PRO A 14 3.44 13.48 -2.35
CA PRO A 14 4.16 14.60 -2.94
C PRO A 14 3.55 14.97 -4.30
N GLU A 15 3.58 16.26 -4.67
CA GLU A 15 2.99 16.77 -5.91
C GLU A 15 3.52 16.04 -7.15
N GLU A 16 4.85 15.92 -7.27
CA GLU A 16 5.51 15.23 -8.39
C GLU A 16 5.04 13.78 -8.51
N MET A 17 4.99 13.04 -7.39
CA MET A 17 4.55 11.64 -7.39
C MET A 17 3.07 11.52 -7.77
N LEU A 18 2.21 12.42 -7.30
CA LEU A 18 0.81 12.42 -7.67
C LEU A 18 0.62 12.66 -9.17
N LYS A 19 1.41 13.58 -9.74
CA LYS A 19 1.42 13.88 -11.18
C LYS A 19 1.84 12.66 -12.00
N GLU A 20 2.93 11.98 -11.62
CA GLU A 20 3.38 10.75 -12.28
C GLU A 20 2.30 9.65 -12.26
N ILE A 21 1.65 9.43 -11.11
CA ILE A 21 0.58 8.44 -10.98
C ILE A 21 -0.61 8.81 -11.89
N GLN A 22 -0.94 10.10 -11.99
CA GLN A 22 -2.03 10.59 -12.83
C GLN A 22 -1.71 10.44 -14.33
N GLU A 23 -0.48 10.72 -14.74
CA GLU A 23 -0.01 10.52 -16.11
C GLU A 23 -0.08 9.04 -16.51
N GLU A 24 0.37 8.13 -15.64
CA GLU A 24 0.29 6.69 -15.89
C GLU A 24 -1.16 6.16 -15.91
N ALA A 25 -2.02 6.69 -15.04
CA ALA A 25 -3.44 6.36 -15.06
C ALA A 25 -4.09 6.77 -16.40
N ASN A 26 -3.80 7.98 -16.88
CA ASN A 26 -4.28 8.47 -18.17
C ASN A 26 -3.71 7.67 -19.35
N ARG A 27 -2.41 7.35 -19.31
CA ARG A 27 -1.73 6.58 -20.37
C ARG A 27 -2.34 5.19 -20.57
N GLN A 28 -2.80 4.56 -19.50
CA GLN A 28 -3.35 3.20 -19.51
C GLN A 28 -4.88 3.14 -19.57
N ASP A 29 -5.55 4.30 -19.57
CA ASP A 29 -7.02 4.42 -19.44
C ASP A 29 -7.56 3.68 -18.20
N ARG A 30 -6.90 3.91 -17.06
CA ARG A 30 -7.21 3.28 -15.77
C ARG A 30 -7.40 4.32 -14.67
N SER A 31 -8.02 3.92 -13.57
CA SER A 31 -8.18 4.79 -12.40
C SER A 31 -6.89 4.88 -11.58
N LEU A 32 -6.70 6.00 -10.86
CA LEU A 32 -5.61 6.17 -9.89
C LEU A 32 -5.55 5.02 -8.88
N SER A 33 -6.71 4.59 -8.37
CA SER A 33 -6.79 3.43 -7.45
C SER A 33 -6.22 2.16 -8.08
N TRP A 34 -6.43 1.93 -9.38
CA TRP A 34 -5.89 0.75 -10.06
C TRP A 34 -4.37 0.81 -10.16
N VAL A 35 -3.80 1.96 -10.53
CA VAL A 35 -2.34 2.15 -10.63
C VAL A 35 -1.68 1.90 -9.26
N VAL A 36 -2.20 2.50 -8.20
CA VAL A 36 -1.69 2.31 -6.83
C VAL A 36 -1.83 0.86 -6.36
N GLN A 37 -2.93 0.18 -6.70
CA GLN A 37 -3.11 -1.24 -6.41
C GLN A 37 -2.11 -2.14 -7.13
N GLN A 38 -1.75 -1.83 -8.39
CA GLN A 38 -0.72 -2.57 -9.12
C GLN A 38 0.66 -2.31 -8.53
N ALA A 39 0.98 -1.05 -8.22
CA ALA A 39 2.23 -0.70 -7.55
C ALA A 39 2.41 -1.48 -6.24
N TRP A 40 1.36 -1.57 -5.42
CA TRP A 40 1.37 -2.39 -4.21
C TRP A 40 1.63 -3.88 -4.53
N LYS A 41 0.91 -4.47 -5.49
CA LYS A 41 1.10 -5.89 -5.85
C LYS A 41 2.52 -6.21 -6.29
N ILE A 42 3.17 -5.30 -7.01
CA ILE A 42 4.55 -5.44 -7.48
C ILE A 42 5.54 -5.25 -6.32
N ALA A 43 5.34 -4.26 -5.47
CA ALA A 43 6.27 -3.90 -4.40
C ALA A 43 6.08 -4.72 -3.11
N ARG A 44 4.94 -5.40 -2.91
CA ARG A 44 4.56 -6.03 -1.63
C ARG A 44 5.62 -6.96 -1.06
N ASP A 45 6.26 -7.79 -1.90
CA ASP A 45 7.18 -8.82 -1.42
C ASP A 45 8.48 -8.19 -0.94
N ARG A 46 8.93 -7.13 -1.64
CA ARG A 46 10.07 -6.29 -1.22
C ARG A 46 9.75 -5.50 0.05
N ILE A 47 8.58 -4.89 0.14
CA ILE A 47 8.18 -4.11 1.33
C ILE A 47 8.09 -5.01 2.56
N LYS A 48 7.54 -6.22 2.42
CA LYS A 48 7.46 -7.22 3.50
C LYS A 48 8.81 -7.79 3.92
N SER A 49 9.83 -7.69 3.07
CA SER A 49 11.19 -8.15 3.41
C SER A 49 11.95 -7.18 4.31
N PHE A 50 11.47 -5.92 4.41
CA PHE A 50 12.09 -4.96 5.32
C PHE A 50 11.79 -5.37 6.77
N PRO A 51 12.81 -5.32 7.65
CA PRO A 51 12.59 -5.58 9.07
C PRO A 51 11.60 -4.56 9.63
N ALA A 52 10.80 -4.97 10.61
CA ALA A 52 9.95 -4.04 11.32
C ALA A 52 10.85 -3.00 12.00
N VAL A 53 10.60 -1.71 11.73
CA VAL A 53 11.40 -0.61 12.29
C VAL A 53 11.43 -0.65 13.82
N ASN A 54 10.43 -1.25 14.45
CA ASN A 54 10.33 -1.40 15.90
C ASN A 54 11.21 -2.53 16.48
N ASP A 55 11.60 -3.54 15.69
CA ASP A 55 12.45 -4.65 16.17
C ASP A 55 13.90 -4.20 16.44
N VAL A 56 14.32 -3.07 15.87
CA VAL A 56 15.65 -2.48 16.12
C VAL A 56 15.67 -1.66 17.41
N THR A 57 14.51 -1.24 17.93
CA THR A 57 14.38 -0.42 19.16
C THR A 57 13.92 -1.20 20.40
N GLY A 58 13.70 -2.52 20.31
CA GLY A 58 13.37 -3.35 21.47
C GLY A 58 12.05 -2.96 22.17
N ASP A 59 11.07 -2.44 21.42
CA ASP A 59 9.71 -2.26 21.92
C ASP A 59 8.85 -3.35 21.28
N GLU A 60 8.77 -4.50 21.97
CA GLU A 60 7.92 -5.65 21.66
C GLU A 60 6.43 -5.26 21.74
N ARG A 61 5.96 -4.46 20.79
CA ARG A 61 4.52 -4.31 20.56
C ARG A 61 4.10 -5.43 19.62
N THR A 62 3.65 -6.51 20.23
CA THR A 62 2.94 -7.64 19.61
C THR A 62 2.02 -7.12 18.51
N ASP A 63 2.22 -7.59 17.27
CA ASP A 63 1.39 -7.21 16.13
C ASP A 63 -0.04 -7.74 16.37
N PRO A 64 -1.07 -6.89 16.47
CA PRO A 64 -2.45 -7.34 16.68
C PRO A 64 -3.01 -8.21 15.55
N ARG A 65 -2.27 -8.38 14.44
CA ARG A 65 -2.62 -9.28 13.34
C ARG A 65 -2.34 -10.75 13.63
N GLU A 66 -1.56 -11.07 14.67
CA GLU A 66 -1.34 -12.45 15.14
C GLU A 66 -2.40 -12.90 16.16
N GLU A 67 -3.19 -11.97 16.73
CA GLU A 67 -4.25 -12.26 17.70
C GLU A 67 -5.66 -12.31 17.08
N ARG A 68 -5.84 -13.01 15.95
CA ARG A 68 -7.20 -13.38 15.51
C ARG A 68 -7.31 -14.90 15.34
N PRO A 69 -8.08 -15.60 16.23
CA PRO A 69 -8.34 -17.02 16.10
C PRO A 69 -9.25 -17.36 14.91
#